data_AF-A0A135TWS0-F1
#
_entry.id   AF-A0A135TWS0-F1
#
_cell.length_a   1.000
_cell.length_b   1.000
_cell.length_c   1.000
_cell.angle_alpha   90.00
_cell.angle_beta   90.00
_cell.angle_gamma   90.00
#
_symmetry.space_group_name_H-M   'P 1'
#
loop_
_entity.id
_entity.type
_entity.pdbx_description
1 polymer ?
#
loop_
_entity_poly.entity_id
_entity_poly.type
_entity_poly.pdbx_seq_one_letter_code
_entity_poly.pdbx_strand_id
1 'polypeptide(L)'
;MDISYEAFFRSLTGVAQATKAASNEIDTIKQLLSPGNEGSETKTKSASLSFQDWQVIIQQNVTKMTETTIHIALVAVAMSFLRETARQNQPATADDISQCWTIIRDALTSTTSSQTHFTASRSAQGFLSVPLCSLVKDGSIDELIRLHVWMPDGKRGNPDFHLHSHQPFAQSWILAGQGVDHSYEVDPVEDPAEATHAGYALAWNDGKGANTAYKTHQASSTVQNTGKLFRAVKIHTEAHARGSTYTVPAAEFHVSEVAPDALHATIFFFDSHRGFVKDAGVLGPKDGDSFTQLRDPAGVTPAELAEAVYQARLREELD
;
A
#
# COMPACT_ATOMS: atom_id res chain seq x y z
N MET A 1 -20.61 0.43 5.64
CA MET A 1 -19.58 0.88 6.60
C MET A 1 -19.75 2.37 6.80
N ASP A 2 -19.80 2.81 8.06
CA ASP A 2 -19.83 4.23 8.40
C ASP A 2 -18.41 4.74 8.66
N ILE A 3 -18.09 5.91 8.11
CA ILE A 3 -16.79 6.56 8.21
C ILE A 3 -16.97 7.83 9.03
N SER A 4 -16.29 7.91 10.18
CA SER A 4 -16.28 9.12 11.00
C SER A 4 -15.51 10.26 10.32
N TYR A 5 -15.82 11.50 10.67
CA TYR A 5 -15.03 12.66 10.23
C TYR A 5 -13.56 12.53 10.64
N GLU A 6 -13.28 11.98 11.81
CA GLU A 6 -11.92 11.73 12.28
C GLU A 6 -11.18 10.72 11.38
N ALA A 7 -11.83 9.60 11.04
CA ALA A 7 -11.26 8.60 10.13
C ALA A 7 -10.98 9.19 8.74
N PHE A 8 -11.92 10.00 8.22
CA PHE A 8 -11.75 10.72 6.97
C PHE A 8 -10.55 11.68 7.01
N PHE A 9 -10.47 12.56 8.01
CA PHE A 9 -9.39 13.55 8.09
C PHE A 9 -8.02 12.93 8.38
N ARG A 10 -7.99 11.81 9.10
CA ARG A 10 -6.77 11.01 9.27
C ARG A 10 -6.31 10.46 7.92
N SER A 11 -7.20 9.83 7.15
CA SER A 11 -6.86 9.33 5.82
C SER A 11 -6.49 10.46 4.85
N LEU A 12 -7.18 11.61 4.90
CA LEU A 12 -6.84 12.79 4.10
C LEU A 12 -5.41 13.26 4.37
N THR A 13 -4.99 13.26 5.64
CA THR A 13 -3.60 13.58 6.02
C THR A 13 -2.62 12.60 5.39
N GLY A 14 -2.92 11.30 5.42
CA GLY A 14 -2.07 10.28 4.82
C GLY A 14 -2.04 10.33 3.29
N VAL A 15 -3.17 10.62 2.63
CA VAL A 15 -3.26 10.84 1.19
C VAL A 15 -2.41 12.05 0.80
N ALA A 16 -2.56 13.18 1.52
CA ALA A 16 -1.79 14.38 1.28
C ALA A 16 -0.27 14.12 1.35
N GLN A 17 0.17 13.31 2.32
CA GLN A 17 1.57 12.91 2.42
C GLN A 17 2.00 12.00 1.25
N ALA A 18 1.17 11.05 0.84
CA ALA A 18 1.46 10.14 -0.26
C ALA A 18 1.55 10.85 -1.62
N THR A 19 0.76 11.91 -1.80
CA THR A 19 0.67 12.68 -3.05
C THR A 19 1.53 13.95 -3.04
N LYS A 20 2.11 14.31 -1.89
CA LYS A 20 2.75 15.63 -1.68
C LYS A 20 1.80 16.78 -2.06
N ALA A 21 0.52 16.63 -1.74
CA ALA A 21 -0.49 17.65 -2.01
C ALA A 21 -0.13 18.98 -1.34
N ALA A 22 -0.48 20.09 -1.98
CA ALA A 22 -0.19 21.41 -1.44
C ALA A 22 -1.11 21.71 -0.24
N SER A 23 -0.60 22.42 0.78
CA SER A 23 -1.36 22.66 2.01
C SER A 23 -2.70 23.35 1.77
N ASN A 24 -2.76 24.29 0.81
CA ASN A 24 -3.99 24.99 0.43
C ASN A 24 -5.07 24.05 -0.16
N GLU A 25 -4.68 22.99 -0.88
CA GLU A 25 -5.60 21.98 -1.39
C GLU A 25 -6.26 21.23 -0.23
N ILE A 26 -5.45 20.83 0.76
CA ILE A 26 -5.91 20.10 1.93
C ILE A 26 -6.76 20.98 2.85
N ASP A 27 -6.37 22.24 3.04
CA ASP A 27 -7.14 23.19 3.85
C ASP A 27 -8.51 23.49 3.22
N THR A 28 -8.57 23.56 1.88
CA THR A 28 -9.84 23.71 1.14
C THR A 28 -10.77 22.52 1.40
N ILE A 29 -10.25 21.29 1.31
CA ILE A 29 -11.02 20.07 1.61
C ILE A 29 -11.49 20.08 3.06
N LYS A 30 -10.60 20.39 4.02
CA LYS A 30 -10.94 20.47 5.45
C LYS A 30 -12.02 21.51 5.72
N GLN A 31 -11.91 22.70 5.15
CA GLN A 31 -12.90 23.75 5.34
C GLN A 31 -14.26 23.29 4.81
N LEU A 32 -14.33 22.81 3.57
CA LEU A 32 -15.61 22.46 2.94
C LEU A 32 -16.28 21.24 3.58
N LEU A 33 -15.51 20.28 4.07
CA LEU A 33 -16.01 19.01 4.59
C LEU A 33 -16.02 18.91 6.12
N SER A 34 -15.67 19.97 6.85
CA SER A 34 -15.75 19.98 8.31
C SER A 34 -17.20 19.98 8.80
N PRO A 35 -17.51 19.25 9.89
CA PRO A 35 -18.84 19.27 10.47
C PRO A 35 -19.16 20.69 10.96
N GLY A 36 -20.11 21.36 10.31
CA GLY A 36 -20.51 22.74 10.70
C GLY A 36 -20.64 23.74 9.56
N ASN A 37 -20.02 23.49 8.40
CA ASN A 37 -20.00 24.45 7.29
C ASN A 37 -21.19 24.39 6.32
N GLU A 38 -22.15 23.50 6.58
CA GLU A 38 -23.44 23.47 5.90
C GLU A 38 -24.41 24.39 6.63
N GLY A 39 -24.77 25.52 6.01
CA GLY A 39 -25.59 26.58 6.59
C GLY A 39 -27.06 26.21 6.81
N SER A 40 -27.36 25.24 7.68
CA SER A 40 -28.72 24.97 8.16
C SER A 40 -28.73 24.45 9.59
N GLU A 41 -29.66 25.02 10.36
CA GLU A 41 -29.96 24.75 11.75
C GLU A 41 -30.48 23.31 11.99
N THR A 42 -30.20 22.81 13.20
CA THR A 42 -31.00 21.82 13.96
C THR A 42 -31.27 20.43 13.34
N LYS A 43 -30.21 19.70 12.98
CA LYS A 43 -30.20 18.22 13.13
C LYS A 43 -28.94 17.81 13.88
N THR A 44 -29.10 16.93 14.86
CA THR A 44 -28.01 16.22 15.55
C THR A 44 -27.11 15.62 14.47
N LYS A 45 -25.98 16.28 14.17
CA LYS A 45 -25.11 15.86 13.07
C LYS A 45 -24.55 14.50 13.43
N SER A 46 -24.79 13.52 12.57
CA SER A 46 -24.17 12.21 12.71
C SER A 46 -22.65 12.41 12.73
N ALA A 47 -21.97 11.80 13.70
CA ALA A 47 -20.51 11.86 13.81
C ALA A 47 -19.79 11.06 12.70
N SER A 48 -20.56 10.33 11.90
CA SER A 48 -20.13 9.51 10.78
C SER A 48 -21.11 9.60 9.62
N LEU A 49 -20.64 9.29 8.42
CA LEU A 49 -21.42 9.20 7.20
C LEU A 49 -21.13 7.86 6.52
N SER A 50 -22.09 7.35 5.74
CA SER A 50 -21.83 6.18 4.92
C SER A 50 -20.80 6.49 3.82
N PHE A 51 -20.23 5.44 3.22
CA PHE A 51 -19.30 5.58 2.09
C PHE A 51 -19.89 6.37 0.92
N GLN A 52 -21.17 6.18 0.62
CA GLN A 52 -21.90 6.88 -0.44
C GLN A 52 -22.23 8.32 -0.04
N ASP A 53 -22.63 8.56 1.21
CA ASP A 53 -22.93 9.93 1.69
C ASP A 53 -21.70 10.84 1.65
N TRP A 54 -20.52 10.30 1.97
CA TRP A 54 -19.26 11.02 1.81
C TRP A 54 -19.00 11.44 0.35
N GLN A 55 -19.24 10.54 -0.60
CA GLN A 55 -19.12 10.86 -2.03
C GLN A 55 -20.13 11.94 -2.44
N VAL A 56 -21.38 11.85 -1.97
CA VAL A 56 -22.42 12.84 -2.24
C VAL A 56 -22.02 14.23 -1.74
N ILE A 57 -21.52 14.36 -0.50
CA ILE A 57 -21.10 15.66 0.04
C ILE A 57 -19.92 16.23 -0.74
N ILE A 58 -18.96 15.40 -1.17
CA ILE A 58 -17.85 15.85 -2.03
C ILE A 58 -18.40 16.38 -3.36
N GLN A 59 -19.32 15.65 -4.00
CA GLN A 59 -19.92 16.07 -5.26
C GLN A 59 -20.76 17.34 -5.14
N GLN A 60 -21.44 17.56 -4.01
CA GLN A 60 -22.14 18.83 -3.74
C GLN A 60 -21.22 20.04 -3.65
N ASN A 61 -19.93 19.82 -3.37
CA ASN A 61 -18.91 20.86 -3.30
C ASN A 61 -18.01 20.91 -4.54
N VAL A 62 -18.35 20.18 -5.62
CA VAL A 62 -17.55 20.08 -6.85
C VAL A 62 -17.21 21.45 -7.45
N THR A 63 -18.13 22.42 -7.42
CA THR A 63 -17.92 23.76 -7.99
C THR A 63 -16.98 24.64 -7.15
N LYS A 64 -16.67 24.22 -5.91
CA LYS A 64 -15.79 24.93 -4.98
C LYS A 64 -14.42 24.25 -4.86
N MET A 65 -14.24 23.12 -5.54
CA MET A 65 -13.03 22.31 -5.51
C MET A 65 -12.45 22.22 -6.93
N THR A 66 -11.13 22.13 -7.02
CA THR A 66 -10.48 21.69 -8.26
C THR A 66 -10.67 20.18 -8.44
N GLU A 67 -10.53 19.67 -9.65
CA GLU A 67 -10.56 18.22 -9.91
C GLU A 67 -9.51 17.46 -9.07
N THR A 68 -8.29 18.00 -8.95
CA THR A 68 -7.26 17.45 -8.05
C THR A 68 -7.77 17.31 -6.62
N THR A 69 -8.35 18.38 -6.05
CA THR A 69 -8.87 18.32 -4.68
C THR A 69 -10.03 17.34 -4.52
N ILE A 70 -10.86 17.16 -5.54
CA ILE A 70 -11.94 16.16 -5.56
C ILE A 70 -11.35 14.75 -5.52
N HIS A 71 -10.35 14.45 -6.36
CA HIS A 71 -9.69 13.16 -6.36
C HIS A 71 -9.00 12.85 -5.02
N ILE A 72 -8.28 13.82 -4.45
CA ILE A 72 -7.66 13.65 -3.12
C ILE A 72 -8.72 13.33 -2.06
N ALA A 73 -9.83 14.07 -2.05
CA ALA A 73 -10.92 13.83 -1.10
C ALA A 73 -11.56 12.45 -1.30
N LEU A 74 -11.90 12.07 -2.53
CA LEU A 74 -12.50 10.76 -2.83
C LEU A 74 -11.55 9.60 -2.47
N VAL A 75 -10.26 9.72 -2.79
CA VAL A 75 -9.25 8.73 -2.40
C VAL A 75 -9.19 8.64 -0.87
N ALA A 76 -9.22 9.75 -0.14
CA ALA A 76 -9.25 9.73 1.33
C ALA A 76 -10.49 9.00 1.90
N VAL A 77 -11.66 9.13 1.25
CA VAL A 77 -12.86 8.36 1.60
C VAL A 77 -12.65 6.86 1.33
N ALA A 78 -12.12 6.48 0.17
CA ALA A 78 -11.83 5.07 -0.16
C ALA A 78 -10.81 4.45 0.82
N MET A 79 -9.75 5.18 1.16
CA MET A 79 -8.76 4.76 2.15
C MET A 79 -9.37 4.59 3.54
N SER A 80 -10.27 5.50 3.94
CA SER A 80 -11.00 5.41 5.20
C SER A 80 -11.90 4.19 5.24
N PHE A 81 -12.64 3.92 4.16
CA PHE A 81 -13.50 2.76 4.03
C PHE A 81 -12.71 1.46 4.22
N LEU A 82 -11.62 1.27 3.45
CA LEU A 82 -10.80 0.06 3.51
C LEU A 82 -10.17 -0.11 4.90
N ARG A 83 -9.66 0.97 5.48
CA ARG A 83 -9.05 0.99 6.82
C ARG A 83 -10.05 0.59 7.90
N GLU A 84 -11.24 1.21 7.92
CA GLU A 84 -12.26 0.92 8.95
C GLU A 84 -12.81 -0.51 8.80
N THR A 85 -13.04 -0.96 7.56
CA THR A 85 -13.46 -2.33 7.27
C THR A 85 -12.44 -3.35 7.76
N ALA A 86 -11.15 -3.13 7.48
CA ALA A 86 -10.08 -3.97 7.98
C ALA A 86 -9.99 -3.99 9.52
N ARG A 87 -10.10 -2.84 10.18
CA ARG A 87 -9.99 -2.74 11.65
C ARG A 87 -11.15 -3.34 12.40
N GLN A 88 -12.33 -3.35 11.81
CA GLN A 88 -13.51 -4.00 12.37
C GLN A 88 -13.53 -5.50 12.06
N ASN A 89 -12.50 -6.04 11.39
CA ASN A 89 -12.43 -7.41 10.89
C ASN A 89 -13.68 -7.78 10.06
N GLN A 90 -14.23 -6.81 9.34
CA GLN A 90 -15.33 -7.03 8.43
C GLN A 90 -14.77 -7.32 7.03
N PRO A 91 -15.33 -8.30 6.29
CA PRO A 91 -14.95 -8.49 4.90
C PRO A 91 -15.47 -7.30 4.07
N ALA A 92 -14.61 -6.74 3.22
CA ALA A 92 -15.05 -5.85 2.16
C ALA A 92 -15.66 -6.69 1.03
N THR A 93 -16.84 -6.32 0.54
CA THR A 93 -17.45 -7.06 -0.58
C THR A 93 -16.72 -6.78 -1.89
N ALA A 94 -16.93 -7.62 -2.91
CA ALA A 94 -16.36 -7.40 -4.24
C ALA A 94 -16.80 -6.05 -4.85
N ASP A 95 -18.04 -5.63 -4.58
CA ASP A 95 -18.58 -4.35 -5.04
C ASP A 95 -17.90 -3.19 -4.31
N ASP A 96 -17.71 -3.29 -2.99
CA ASP A 96 -17.01 -2.28 -2.21
C ASP A 96 -15.57 -2.06 -2.72
N ILE A 97 -14.84 -3.17 -2.96
CA ILE A 97 -13.48 -3.14 -3.50
C ILE A 97 -13.49 -2.52 -4.90
N SER A 98 -14.48 -2.85 -5.73
CA SER A 98 -14.61 -2.32 -7.09
C SER A 98 -14.93 -0.83 -7.11
N GLN A 99 -15.74 -0.35 -6.16
CA GLN A 99 -16.02 1.08 -6.00
C GLN A 99 -14.78 1.84 -5.52
N CYS A 100 -14.06 1.31 -4.52
CA CYS A 100 -12.78 1.88 -4.09
C CYS A 100 -11.76 1.91 -5.23
N TRP A 101 -11.67 0.84 -6.02
CA TRP A 101 -10.79 0.78 -7.19
C TRP A 101 -11.15 1.82 -8.24
N THR A 102 -12.44 2.02 -8.53
CA THR A 102 -12.89 3.04 -9.49
C THR A 102 -12.42 4.43 -9.08
N ILE A 103 -12.61 4.80 -7.81
CA ILE A 103 -12.13 6.06 -7.25
C ILE A 103 -10.60 6.22 -7.43
N ILE A 104 -9.84 5.17 -7.11
CA ILE A 104 -8.37 5.18 -7.22
C ILE A 104 -7.97 5.32 -8.70
N ARG A 105 -8.50 4.48 -9.58
CA ARG A 105 -8.19 4.49 -11.02
C ARG A 105 -8.46 5.87 -11.62
N ASP A 106 -9.61 6.46 -11.34
CA ASP A 106 -9.99 7.77 -11.87
C ASP A 106 -9.00 8.85 -11.39
N ALA A 107 -8.55 8.78 -10.13
CA ALA A 107 -7.52 9.68 -9.61
C ALA A 107 -6.13 9.45 -10.23
N LEU A 108 -5.77 8.21 -10.54
CA LEU A 108 -4.47 7.86 -11.16
C LEU A 108 -4.42 8.17 -12.66
N THR A 109 -5.57 8.25 -13.33
CA THR A 109 -5.70 8.46 -14.79
C THR A 109 -6.15 9.87 -15.17
N SER A 110 -6.47 10.72 -14.20
CA SER A 110 -6.85 12.12 -14.46
C SER A 110 -5.72 12.87 -15.18
N THR A 111 -6.09 13.54 -16.28
CA THR A 111 -5.17 14.24 -17.20
C THR A 111 -5.23 15.76 -17.07
N THR A 112 -6.14 16.28 -16.24
CA THR A 112 -6.42 17.72 -16.13
C THR A 112 -5.41 18.48 -15.28
N SER A 113 -4.60 17.77 -14.49
CA SER A 113 -3.35 18.30 -13.93
C SER A 113 -2.17 17.78 -14.74
N SER A 114 -1.30 18.69 -15.21
CA SER A 114 -0.03 18.31 -15.85
C SER A 114 0.92 17.53 -14.93
N GLN A 115 0.57 17.39 -13.65
CA GLN A 115 1.21 16.51 -12.68
C GLN A 115 0.14 15.67 -11.98
N THR A 116 0.09 14.37 -12.28
CA THR A 116 -0.53 13.41 -11.36
C THR A 116 0.29 13.45 -10.08
N HIS A 117 -0.32 13.79 -8.94
CA HIS A 117 0.40 13.86 -7.67
C HIS A 117 0.87 12.49 -7.15
N PHE A 118 0.32 11.43 -7.71
CA PHE A 118 0.76 10.07 -7.46
C PHE A 118 2.07 9.78 -8.22
N THR A 119 2.94 9.01 -7.58
CA THR A 119 4.20 8.57 -8.18
C THR A 119 4.33 7.06 -8.06
N ALA A 120 4.74 6.40 -9.14
CA ALA A 120 5.11 5.00 -9.11
C ALA A 120 6.59 4.83 -8.72
N SER A 121 6.90 3.73 -8.04
CA SER A 121 8.29 3.33 -7.75
C SER A 121 8.38 1.82 -7.73
N ARG A 122 9.56 1.26 -8.05
CA ARG A 122 9.77 -0.19 -8.00
C ARG A 122 10.21 -0.65 -6.60
N SER A 123 9.67 -1.76 -6.13
CA SER A 123 10.01 -2.37 -4.84
C SER A 123 11.23 -3.29 -4.93
N ALA A 124 11.75 -3.72 -3.78
CA ALA A 124 12.79 -4.76 -3.68
C ALA A 124 12.33 -6.12 -4.22
N GLN A 125 11.03 -6.40 -4.12
CA GLN A 125 10.38 -7.59 -4.67
C GLN A 125 10.05 -7.44 -6.17
N GLY A 126 10.37 -6.29 -6.77
CA GLY A 126 10.28 -6.04 -8.22
C GLY A 126 8.93 -5.57 -8.74
N PHE A 127 7.89 -5.55 -7.90
CA PHE A 127 6.60 -4.95 -8.27
C PHE A 127 6.66 -3.42 -8.27
N LEU A 128 5.77 -2.78 -9.01
CA LEU A 128 5.56 -1.34 -8.98
C LEU A 128 4.57 -0.99 -7.87
N SER A 129 4.86 0.08 -7.14
CA SER A 129 4.06 0.56 -6.03
C SER A 129 3.68 2.02 -6.21
N VAL A 130 2.40 2.33 -5.98
CA VAL A 130 1.88 3.69 -5.88
C VAL A 130 1.37 3.92 -4.45
N PRO A 131 2.00 4.80 -3.66
CA PRO A 131 1.47 5.19 -2.35
C PRO A 131 0.11 5.88 -2.50
N LEU A 132 -0.90 5.40 -1.78
CA LEU A 132 -2.24 5.98 -1.76
C LEU A 132 -2.51 6.73 -0.45
N CYS A 133 -2.01 6.20 0.66
CA CYS A 133 -2.04 6.80 1.99
C CYS A 133 -0.72 6.49 2.70
N SER A 134 -0.13 7.48 3.37
CA SER A 134 1.08 7.30 4.15
C SER A 134 1.03 8.11 5.45
N LEU A 135 0.92 7.42 6.58
CA LEU A 135 1.04 7.98 7.92
C LEU A 135 2.29 7.40 8.59
N VAL A 136 3.16 8.29 9.06
CA VAL A 136 4.44 7.94 9.68
C VAL A 136 4.51 8.66 11.02
N LYS A 137 4.85 7.93 12.07
CA LYS A 137 4.97 8.45 13.43
C LYS A 137 6.37 8.13 13.96
N ASP A 138 7.10 9.17 14.37
CA ASP A 138 8.46 9.04 14.94
C ASP A 138 9.42 8.21 14.06
N GLY A 139 9.33 8.37 12.74
CA GLY A 139 10.14 7.63 11.76
C GLY A 139 9.73 6.16 11.54
N SER A 140 8.65 5.72 12.17
CA SER A 140 8.07 4.38 12.04
C SER A 140 6.76 4.42 11.26
N ILE A 141 6.44 3.31 10.60
CA ILE A 141 5.17 3.16 9.89
C ILE A 141 4.05 3.17 10.93
N ASP A 142 3.12 4.13 10.80
CA ASP A 142 1.87 4.13 11.54
C ASP A 142 0.81 3.37 10.70
N GLU A 143 0.52 3.89 9.51
CA GLU A 143 -0.38 3.27 8.54
C GLU A 143 0.10 3.56 7.12
N LEU A 144 0.08 2.57 6.23
CA LEU A 144 0.31 2.81 4.81
C LEU A 144 -0.72 2.06 3.98
N ILE A 145 -1.27 2.69 2.96
CA ILE A 145 -2.06 1.99 1.93
C ILE A 145 -1.42 2.25 0.59
N ARG A 146 -1.15 1.18 -0.17
CA ARG A 146 -0.47 1.26 -1.46
C ARG A 146 -1.14 0.37 -2.49
N LEU A 147 -1.14 0.80 -3.74
CA LEU A 147 -1.36 -0.10 -4.88
C LEU A 147 -0.04 -0.81 -5.16
N HIS A 148 -0.04 -2.14 -5.21
CA HIS A 148 1.07 -2.97 -5.67
C HIS A 148 0.67 -3.64 -6.98
N VAL A 149 1.55 -3.59 -8.00
CA VAL A 149 1.33 -4.20 -9.30
C VAL A 149 2.60 -4.91 -9.78
N TRP A 150 2.51 -6.23 -9.91
CA TRP A 150 3.48 -7.02 -10.66
C TRP A 150 3.10 -6.92 -12.13
N MET A 151 3.96 -6.27 -12.93
CA MET A 151 3.76 -6.15 -14.38
C MET A 151 4.47 -7.31 -15.09
N PRO A 152 3.97 -7.82 -16.22
CA PRO A 152 4.69 -8.81 -17.05
C PRO A 152 5.78 -8.13 -17.90
N ASP A 153 6.64 -7.33 -17.26
CA ASP A 153 7.65 -6.48 -17.90
C ASP A 153 9.08 -7.06 -17.82
N GLY A 154 9.20 -8.33 -17.40
CA GLY A 154 10.48 -8.99 -17.17
C GLY A 154 11.29 -8.46 -15.98
N LYS A 155 10.74 -7.51 -15.21
CA LYS A 155 11.41 -6.94 -14.03
C LYS A 155 10.79 -7.56 -12.78
N ARG A 156 11.57 -8.43 -12.12
CA ARG A 156 11.24 -9.07 -10.84
C ARG A 156 12.31 -8.74 -9.82
N GLY A 157 12.00 -8.92 -8.53
CA GLY A 157 12.97 -8.69 -7.46
C GLY A 157 14.10 -9.71 -7.53
N ASN A 158 15.20 -9.44 -6.84
CA ASN A 158 16.29 -10.41 -6.72
C ASN A 158 15.82 -11.64 -5.92
N PRO A 159 15.81 -12.87 -6.51
CA PRO A 159 15.33 -14.08 -5.85
C PRO A 159 16.04 -14.42 -4.55
N ASP A 160 17.30 -13.98 -4.42
CA ASP A 160 18.09 -14.18 -3.21
C ASP A 160 17.51 -13.44 -1.98
N PHE A 161 16.65 -12.43 -2.19
CA PHE A 161 16.13 -11.56 -1.11
C PHE A 161 14.60 -11.49 -1.09
N HIS A 162 13.91 -12.53 -1.59
CA HIS A 162 12.44 -12.56 -1.63
C HIS A 162 11.79 -12.91 -0.29
N LEU A 163 12.48 -13.66 0.57
CA LEU A 163 11.97 -14.04 1.89
C LEU A 163 12.13 -12.88 2.87
N HIS A 164 11.01 -12.29 3.28
CA HIS A 164 11.02 -11.10 4.13
C HIS A 164 9.82 -11.08 5.07
N SER A 165 9.88 -10.22 6.07
CA SER A 165 8.75 -9.91 6.95
C SER A 165 8.43 -8.42 6.96
N HIS A 166 7.26 -8.07 7.47
CA HIS A 166 6.80 -6.69 7.59
C HIS A 166 6.89 -6.21 9.04
N GLN A 167 7.29 -4.95 9.24
CA GLN A 167 7.28 -4.35 10.57
C GLN A 167 5.85 -4.30 11.14
N PRO A 168 4.87 -3.69 10.45
CA PRO A 168 3.47 -3.77 10.87
C PRO A 168 2.76 -5.01 10.33
N PHE A 169 1.59 -5.31 10.89
CA PHE A 169 0.59 -6.18 10.29
C PHE A 169 0.22 -5.70 8.88
N ALA A 170 -0.04 -6.61 7.97
CA ALA A 170 -0.47 -6.32 6.61
C ALA A 170 -1.77 -7.03 6.22
N GLN A 171 -2.58 -6.36 5.40
CA GLN A 171 -3.77 -6.89 4.78
C GLN A 171 -3.84 -6.48 3.31
N SER A 172 -4.33 -7.38 2.48
CA SER A 172 -4.39 -7.21 1.04
C SER A 172 -5.81 -7.43 0.52
N TRP A 173 -6.19 -6.67 -0.51
CA TRP A 173 -7.35 -6.90 -1.35
C TRP A 173 -6.90 -7.10 -2.79
N ILE A 174 -7.13 -8.28 -3.37
CA ILE A 174 -6.68 -8.58 -4.73
C ILE A 174 -7.60 -7.93 -5.75
N LEU A 175 -7.02 -7.06 -6.58
CA LEU A 175 -7.74 -6.32 -7.62
C LEU A 175 -7.81 -7.08 -8.93
N ALA A 176 -6.71 -7.76 -9.30
CA ALA A 176 -6.56 -8.49 -10.55
C ALA A 176 -5.42 -9.52 -10.44
N GLY A 177 -5.50 -10.54 -11.27
CA GLY A 177 -4.50 -11.57 -11.44
C GLY A 177 -4.49 -12.61 -10.33
N GLN A 178 -3.53 -13.52 -10.43
CA GLN A 178 -3.29 -14.58 -9.45
C GLN A 178 -1.88 -14.44 -8.86
N GLY A 179 -1.76 -14.72 -7.58
CA GLY A 179 -0.50 -14.79 -6.85
C GLY A 179 -0.56 -15.88 -5.80
N VAL A 180 0.60 -16.32 -5.33
CA VAL A 180 0.72 -17.33 -4.28
C VAL A 180 1.54 -16.75 -3.15
N ASP A 181 1.03 -16.80 -1.94
CA ASP A 181 1.79 -16.45 -0.74
C ASP A 181 2.31 -17.72 -0.06
N HIS A 182 3.60 -17.72 0.28
CA HIS A 182 4.24 -18.81 1.02
C HIS A 182 4.71 -18.28 2.36
N SER A 183 4.18 -18.82 3.46
CA SER A 183 4.60 -18.46 4.81
C SER A 183 5.68 -19.42 5.32
N TYR A 184 6.61 -18.89 6.12
CA TYR A 184 7.76 -19.62 6.63
C TYR A 184 7.88 -19.48 8.14
N GLU A 185 8.18 -20.59 8.81
CA GLU A 185 8.72 -20.59 10.16
C GLU A 185 10.22 -20.30 10.08
N VAL A 186 10.69 -19.35 10.88
CA VAL A 186 12.07 -18.87 10.85
C VAL A 186 12.67 -18.93 12.25
N ASP A 187 13.64 -19.82 12.42
CA ASP A 187 14.37 -20.01 13.67
C ASP A 187 15.79 -19.45 13.55
N PRO A 188 16.31 -18.71 14.55
CA PRO A 188 17.74 -18.44 14.64
C PRO A 188 18.50 -19.74 14.90
N VAL A 189 19.66 -19.91 14.26
CA VAL A 189 20.53 -21.08 14.47
C VAL A 189 21.98 -20.64 14.65
N GLU A 190 22.75 -21.40 15.43
CA GLU A 190 24.18 -21.15 15.64
C GLU A 190 25.05 -21.97 14.68
N ASP A 191 24.63 -23.19 14.34
CA ASP A 191 25.37 -24.07 13.43
C ASP A 191 25.18 -23.66 11.96
N PRO A 192 26.25 -23.25 11.24
CA PRO A 192 26.17 -22.94 9.82
C PRO A 192 25.68 -24.09 8.92
N ALA A 193 25.80 -25.34 9.38
CA ALA A 193 25.29 -26.50 8.68
C ALA A 193 23.75 -26.60 8.72
N GLU A 194 23.12 -26.13 9.81
CA GLU A 194 21.65 -26.09 9.95
C GLU A 194 21.03 -24.85 9.31
N ALA A 195 21.84 -23.81 9.11
CA ALA A 195 21.40 -22.57 8.50
C ALA A 195 21.01 -22.76 7.03
N THR A 196 19.89 -22.14 6.67
CA THR A 196 19.42 -22.02 5.27
C THR A 196 19.69 -20.62 4.71
N HIS A 197 19.67 -19.61 5.57
CA HIS A 197 19.78 -18.20 5.21
C HIS A 197 20.62 -17.43 6.24
N ALA A 198 21.06 -16.23 5.86
CA ALA A 198 21.49 -15.20 6.79
C ALA A 198 20.42 -14.09 6.88
N GLY A 199 20.37 -13.41 8.02
CA GLY A 199 19.54 -12.22 8.22
C GLY A 199 20.22 -10.97 7.68
N TYR A 200 19.44 -10.12 7.02
CA TYR A 200 19.89 -8.85 6.46
C TYR A 200 19.13 -7.67 7.07
N ALA A 201 19.88 -6.64 7.45
CA ALA A 201 19.34 -5.39 7.94
C ALA A 201 19.02 -4.43 6.78
N LEU A 202 17.90 -3.73 6.87
CA LEU A 202 17.45 -2.78 5.86
C LEU A 202 17.96 -1.37 6.17
N ALA A 203 18.59 -0.74 5.18
CA ALA A 203 18.93 0.68 5.16
C ALA A 203 18.28 1.37 3.96
N TRP A 204 17.56 2.47 4.21
CA TRP A 204 16.84 3.24 3.19
C TRP A 204 17.60 4.50 2.80
N ASN A 205 17.67 4.83 1.51
CA ASN A 205 18.29 6.07 1.03
C ASN A 205 17.27 6.91 0.24
N ASP A 206 17.15 8.18 0.61
CA ASP A 206 16.27 9.17 -0.05
C ASP A 206 17.04 10.19 -0.90
N GLY A 207 18.32 9.93 -1.20
CA GLY A 207 19.22 10.86 -1.88
C GLY A 207 19.96 11.81 -0.93
N LYS A 208 19.69 11.78 0.38
CA LYS A 208 20.40 12.57 1.41
C LYS A 208 21.25 11.71 2.36
N GLY A 209 21.34 10.40 2.13
CA GLY A 209 22.08 9.45 2.95
C GLY A 209 21.23 8.25 3.38
N ALA A 210 21.89 7.18 3.81
CA ALA A 210 21.22 5.97 4.29
C ALA A 210 20.78 6.12 5.76
N ASN A 211 19.55 5.73 6.08
CA ASN A 211 19.01 5.68 7.45
C ASN A 211 18.01 4.50 7.58
N THR A 212 17.72 4.07 8.81
CA THR A 212 16.72 3.05 9.15
C THR A 212 15.30 3.60 9.29
N ALA A 213 15.14 4.92 9.43
CA ALA A 213 13.82 5.56 9.48
C ALA A 213 13.05 5.39 8.16
N TYR A 214 11.76 5.06 8.27
CA TYR A 214 10.88 4.91 7.11
C TYR A 214 10.62 6.27 6.44
N LYS A 215 10.57 6.26 5.10
CA LYS A 215 10.26 7.43 4.28
C LYS A 215 9.33 6.99 3.14
N THR A 216 8.32 7.81 2.85
CA THR A 216 7.29 7.50 1.83
C THR A 216 7.88 7.37 0.42
N HIS A 217 8.80 8.26 0.06
CA HIS A 217 9.48 8.27 -1.24
C HIS A 217 10.97 7.99 -1.01
N GLN A 218 11.44 6.82 -1.43
CA GLN A 218 12.83 6.37 -1.29
C GLN A 218 13.40 6.15 -2.68
N ALA A 219 14.68 6.50 -2.88
CA ALA A 219 15.36 6.31 -4.15
C ALA A 219 15.95 4.89 -4.28
N SER A 220 16.44 4.34 -3.16
CA SER A 220 16.98 3.00 -3.10
C SER A 220 16.88 2.39 -1.70
N SER A 221 17.11 1.07 -1.64
CA SER A 221 17.19 0.32 -0.40
C SER A 221 18.35 -0.65 -0.46
N THR A 222 19.15 -0.73 0.60
CA THR A 222 20.26 -1.67 0.74
C THR A 222 19.95 -2.66 1.84
N VAL A 223 20.09 -3.94 1.52
CA VAL A 223 20.11 -5.03 2.51
C VAL A 223 21.57 -5.32 2.86
N GLN A 224 21.90 -5.33 4.15
CA GLN A 224 23.25 -5.58 4.65
C GLN A 224 23.27 -6.87 5.47
N ASN A 225 24.16 -7.81 5.12
CA ASN A 225 24.31 -9.06 5.85
C ASN A 225 24.68 -8.77 7.31
N THR A 226 23.93 -9.35 8.25
CA THR A 226 24.15 -9.14 9.69
C THR A 226 25.05 -10.21 10.33
N GLY A 227 25.40 -11.26 9.58
CA GLY A 227 26.10 -12.45 10.07
C GLY A 227 25.25 -13.38 10.93
N LYS A 228 23.98 -13.01 11.23
CA LYS A 228 23.06 -13.86 11.98
C LYS A 228 22.49 -14.93 11.06
N LEU A 229 22.53 -16.19 11.49
CA LEU A 229 22.10 -17.33 10.71
C LEU A 229 20.70 -17.80 11.10
N PHE A 230 19.94 -18.23 10.10
CA PHE A 230 18.55 -18.64 10.26
C PHE A 230 18.22 -19.91 9.48
N ARG A 231 17.35 -20.73 10.04
CA ARG A 231 16.67 -21.83 9.36
C ARG A 231 15.24 -21.39 9.03
N ALA A 232 14.91 -21.38 7.75
CA ALA A 232 13.58 -21.07 7.26
C ALA A 232 12.93 -22.34 6.68
N VAL A 233 11.74 -22.67 7.16
CA VAL A 233 10.96 -23.83 6.71
C VAL A 233 9.61 -23.33 6.21
N LYS A 234 9.25 -23.66 4.97
CA LYS A 234 7.93 -23.32 4.42
C LYS A 234 6.87 -24.11 5.18
N ILE A 235 5.91 -23.40 5.78
CA ILE A 235 4.84 -24.01 6.61
C ILE A 235 3.47 -23.90 5.96
N HIS A 236 3.26 -22.92 5.08
CA HIS A 236 1.97 -22.69 4.45
C HIS A 236 2.14 -22.18 3.01
N THR A 237 1.10 -22.39 2.21
CA THR A 237 1.00 -21.89 0.84
C THR A 237 -0.46 -21.62 0.54
N GLU A 238 -0.74 -20.40 0.12
CA GLU A 238 -2.10 -19.97 -0.20
C GLU A 238 -2.11 -19.26 -1.55
N ALA A 239 -3.03 -19.68 -2.42
CA ALA A 239 -3.25 -19.01 -3.71
C ALA A 239 -4.34 -17.96 -3.54
N HIS A 240 -4.12 -16.79 -4.15
CA HIS A 240 -5.03 -15.66 -4.09
C HIS A 240 -5.33 -15.17 -5.51
N ALA A 241 -6.58 -14.77 -5.72
CA ALA A 241 -7.10 -14.31 -7.00
C ALA A 241 -8.00 -13.09 -6.77
N ARG A 242 -8.42 -12.43 -7.85
CA ARG A 242 -9.32 -11.27 -7.79
C ARG A 242 -10.49 -11.49 -6.81
N GLY A 243 -10.70 -10.50 -5.95
CA GLY A 243 -11.77 -10.51 -4.96
C GLY A 243 -11.41 -11.22 -3.64
N SER A 244 -10.30 -11.97 -3.58
CA SER A 244 -9.82 -12.52 -2.31
C SER A 244 -9.10 -11.46 -1.47
N THR A 245 -9.00 -11.75 -0.17
CA THR A 245 -8.23 -10.98 0.80
C THR A 245 -7.32 -11.89 1.57
N TYR A 246 -6.12 -11.44 1.92
CA TYR A 246 -5.23 -12.18 2.80
C TYR A 246 -4.49 -11.24 3.76
N THR A 247 -3.88 -11.81 4.77
CA THR A 247 -3.21 -11.08 5.84
C THR A 247 -1.85 -11.67 6.14
N VAL A 248 -0.87 -10.82 6.44
CA VAL A 248 0.45 -11.23 6.92
C VAL A 248 0.65 -10.57 8.29
N PRO A 249 0.72 -11.35 9.38
CA PRO A 249 0.96 -10.78 10.70
C PRO A 249 2.32 -10.07 10.78
N ALA A 250 2.46 -9.17 11.76
CA ALA A 250 3.72 -8.46 11.97
C ALA A 250 4.87 -9.43 12.25
N ALA A 251 6.03 -9.18 11.63
CA ALA A 251 7.25 -10.00 11.66
C ALA A 251 7.15 -11.45 11.13
N GLU A 252 6.00 -11.87 10.60
CA GLU A 252 5.91 -13.18 9.94
C GLU A 252 6.61 -13.16 8.59
N PHE A 253 7.40 -14.19 8.33
CA PHE A 253 8.19 -14.31 7.11
C PHE A 253 7.37 -14.94 5.99
N HIS A 254 7.40 -14.32 4.82
CA HIS A 254 6.69 -14.80 3.66
C HIS A 254 7.38 -14.47 2.33
N VAL A 255 6.92 -15.14 1.28
CA VAL A 255 7.30 -14.89 -0.12
C VAL A 255 6.01 -14.79 -0.93
N SER A 256 5.83 -13.67 -1.61
CA SER A 256 4.77 -13.52 -2.62
C SER A 256 5.32 -13.90 -4.00
N GLU A 257 4.78 -14.97 -4.57
CA GLU A 257 5.14 -15.51 -5.88
C GLU A 257 4.07 -15.14 -6.92
N VAL A 258 4.51 -14.59 -8.06
CA VAL A 258 3.68 -14.25 -9.21
C VAL A 258 4.40 -14.73 -10.46
N ALA A 259 3.67 -15.38 -11.37
CA ALA A 259 4.26 -15.87 -12.61
C ALA A 259 4.97 -14.73 -13.39
N PRO A 260 6.14 -14.99 -14.04
CA PRO A 260 6.93 -13.94 -14.68
C PRO A 260 6.22 -13.18 -15.80
N ASP A 261 5.27 -13.83 -16.47
CA ASP A 261 4.47 -13.35 -17.59
C ASP A 261 3.04 -12.93 -17.18
N ALA A 262 2.70 -13.03 -15.89
CA ALA A 262 1.41 -12.62 -15.37
C ALA A 262 1.43 -11.20 -14.77
N LEU A 263 0.26 -10.56 -14.84
CA LEU A 263 -0.06 -9.40 -14.02
C LEU A 263 -0.70 -9.85 -12.71
N HIS A 264 -0.29 -9.25 -11.60
CA HIS A 264 -0.99 -9.37 -10.32
C HIS A 264 -1.07 -8.00 -9.65
N ALA A 265 -2.24 -7.63 -9.14
CA ALA A 265 -2.47 -6.32 -8.55
C ALA A 265 -3.27 -6.39 -7.26
N THR A 266 -2.85 -5.61 -6.27
CA THR A 266 -3.49 -5.56 -4.97
C THR A 266 -3.42 -4.18 -4.32
N ILE A 267 -4.45 -3.82 -3.55
CA ILE A 267 -4.34 -2.76 -2.54
C ILE A 267 -3.81 -3.40 -1.27
N PHE A 268 -2.68 -2.89 -0.76
CA PHE A 268 -1.98 -3.43 0.39
C PHE A 268 -1.98 -2.40 1.54
N PHE A 269 -2.54 -2.78 2.68
CA PHE A 269 -2.66 -1.96 3.89
C PHE A 269 -1.75 -2.48 4.99
N PHE A 270 -0.81 -1.64 5.42
CA PHE A 270 0.05 -1.84 6.56
C PHE A 270 -0.53 -1.11 7.78
N ASP A 271 -0.75 -1.81 8.89
CA ASP A 271 -1.44 -1.30 10.08
C ASP A 271 -0.67 -1.60 11.38
N SER A 272 0.05 -0.60 11.91
CA SER A 272 0.82 -0.77 13.15
C SER A 272 -0.05 -1.02 14.38
N HIS A 273 -1.34 -0.65 14.34
CA HIS A 273 -2.27 -0.85 15.47
C HIS A 273 -2.59 -2.32 15.70
N ARG A 274 -2.47 -3.17 14.67
CA ARG A 274 -2.70 -4.62 14.74
C ARG A 274 -1.42 -5.42 14.99
N GLY A 275 -0.32 -4.73 15.28
CA GLY A 275 0.98 -5.31 15.55
C GLY A 275 2.08 -4.52 14.87
N PHE A 276 3.18 -4.30 15.58
CA PHE A 276 4.37 -3.65 15.05
C PHE A 276 5.61 -4.24 15.71
N VAL A 277 6.53 -4.78 14.90
CA VAL A 277 7.82 -5.29 15.32
C VAL A 277 8.91 -4.50 14.62
N LYS A 278 9.76 -3.84 15.41
CA LYS A 278 10.79 -2.96 14.87
C LYS A 278 11.80 -3.70 13.99
N ASP A 279 12.13 -4.92 14.37
CA ASP A 279 13.22 -5.72 13.76
C ASP A 279 12.70 -6.73 12.73
N ALA A 280 11.64 -6.39 11.98
CA ALA A 280 11.25 -7.17 10.81
C ALA A 280 12.33 -7.04 9.71
N GLY A 281 12.71 -8.18 9.12
CA GLY A 281 13.94 -8.31 8.36
C GLY A 281 13.76 -8.99 7.02
N VAL A 282 14.87 -9.09 6.28
CA VAL A 282 14.98 -9.83 5.03
C VAL A 282 15.93 -10.99 5.28
N LEU A 283 15.61 -12.17 4.76
CA LEU A 283 16.53 -13.29 4.71
C LEU A 283 17.11 -13.41 3.30
N GLY A 284 18.38 -13.80 3.24
CA GLY A 284 19.07 -14.03 1.98
C GLY A 284 20.20 -15.05 2.10
N PRO A 285 21.10 -15.12 1.10
CA PRO A 285 22.14 -16.14 1.07
C PRO A 285 23.06 -16.04 2.30
N LYS A 286 23.48 -17.19 2.84
CA LYS A 286 24.32 -17.26 4.05
C LYS A 286 25.61 -16.46 3.89
N ASP A 287 26.25 -16.65 2.74
CA ASP A 287 27.55 -16.07 2.39
C ASP A 287 27.39 -14.90 1.40
N GLY A 288 26.21 -14.29 1.36
CA GLY A 288 25.89 -13.21 0.42
C GLY A 288 26.43 -11.86 0.89
N ASP A 289 26.81 -11.04 -0.09
CA ASP A 289 27.17 -9.64 0.11
C ASP A 289 25.93 -8.75 0.26
N SER A 290 26.16 -7.48 0.63
CA SER A 290 25.10 -6.47 0.64
C SER A 290 24.55 -6.23 -0.78
N PHE A 291 23.24 -6.03 -0.89
CA PHE A 291 22.58 -5.76 -2.17
C PHE A 291 21.79 -4.46 -2.12
N THR A 292 21.92 -3.63 -3.15
CA THR A 292 21.17 -2.38 -3.29
C THR A 292 20.16 -2.47 -4.42
N GLN A 293 18.88 -2.29 -4.08
CA GLN A 293 17.81 -2.14 -5.05
C GLN A 293 17.57 -0.66 -5.34
N LEU A 294 17.59 -0.28 -6.63
CA LEU A 294 17.08 1.00 -7.11
C LEU A 294 15.57 0.96 -7.27
N ARG A 295 14.86 2.03 -6.88
CA ARG A 295 13.40 2.12 -6.93
C ARG A 295 12.85 2.78 -8.20
N ASP A 296 13.64 2.75 -9.27
CA ASP A 296 13.26 3.32 -10.56
C ASP A 296 12.05 2.59 -11.17
N PRO A 297 10.91 3.28 -11.43
CA PRO A 297 9.79 2.68 -12.13
C PRO A 297 10.10 2.38 -13.60
N ALA A 298 11.22 2.88 -14.13
CA ALA A 298 11.67 2.76 -15.51
C ALA A 298 10.66 3.31 -16.52
N GLY A 299 10.18 4.52 -16.25
CA GLY A 299 9.23 5.26 -17.08
C GLY A 299 7.76 4.90 -16.86
N VAL A 300 7.45 3.79 -16.18
CA VAL A 300 6.05 3.39 -15.94
C VAL A 300 5.36 4.38 -15.00
N THR A 301 4.26 4.94 -15.47
CA THR A 301 3.46 5.95 -14.77
C THR A 301 2.33 5.31 -13.94
N PRO A 302 1.79 6.00 -12.93
CA PRO A 302 0.60 5.53 -12.22
C PRO A 302 -0.63 5.32 -13.12
N ALA A 303 -0.78 6.16 -14.16
CA ALA A 303 -1.87 6.01 -15.13
C ALA A 303 -1.75 4.71 -15.93
N GLU A 304 -0.54 4.39 -16.43
CA GLU A 304 -0.29 3.12 -17.13
C GLU A 304 -0.53 1.90 -16.23
N LEU A 305 -0.15 1.99 -14.95
CA LEU A 305 -0.46 0.94 -13.97
C LEU A 305 -1.97 0.76 -13.78
N ALA A 306 -2.69 1.87 -13.60
CA ALA A 306 -4.13 1.86 -13.41
C ALA A 306 -4.85 1.25 -14.62
N GLU A 307 -4.42 1.59 -15.83
CA GLU A 307 -4.95 1.03 -17.07
C GLU A 307 -4.63 -0.46 -17.20
N ALA A 308 -3.40 -0.88 -16.89
CA ALA A 308 -3.02 -2.29 -16.93
C ALA A 308 -3.88 -3.16 -15.99
N VAL A 309 -4.14 -2.67 -14.77
CA VAL A 309 -5.03 -3.33 -13.81
C VAL A 309 -6.47 -3.36 -14.32
N TYR A 310 -6.96 -2.25 -14.89
CA TYR A 310 -8.31 -2.20 -15.47
C TYR A 310 -8.48 -3.23 -16.60
N GLN A 311 -7.54 -3.30 -17.54
CA GLN A 311 -7.56 -4.26 -18.63
C GLN A 311 -7.47 -5.71 -18.16
N ALA A 312 -6.70 -5.99 -17.11
CA ALA A 312 -6.65 -7.33 -16.51
C ALA A 312 -8.01 -7.74 -15.91
N ARG A 313 -8.65 -6.83 -15.18
CA ARG A 313 -9.99 -7.07 -14.61
C ARG A 313 -11.05 -7.34 -15.69
N LEU A 314 -11.00 -6.60 -16.80
CA LEU A 314 -11.93 -6.83 -17.93
C LEU A 314 -11.74 -8.22 -18.55
N ARG A 315 -10.50 -8.69 -18.69
CA ARG A 315 -10.24 -10.04 -19.22
C ARG A 315 -10.77 -11.13 -18.28
N GLU A 316 -10.54 -10.99 -16.99
CA GLU A 316 -11.03 -11.93 -15.97
C GLU A 316 -12.57 -11.98 -15.84
N GLU A 317 -13.29 -10.96 -16.31
CA GLU A 317 -14.76 -10.98 -16.37
C GLU A 317 -15.31 -11.75 -17.58
N LEU A 318 -14.47 -11.97 -18.59
CA LEU A 318 -14.83 -12.65 -19.84
C LEU A 318 -14.47 -14.15 -19.83
N ASP A 319 -13.60 -14.57 -18.91
CA ASP A 319 -13.14 -15.96 -18.69
C ASP A 319 -14.03 -16.68 -17.65
#